data_AF-A0A942AMD4-F1
#
_entry.id   AF-A0A942AMD4-F1
#
_cell.length_a   1.000
_cell.length_b   1.000
_cell.length_c   1.000
_cell.angle_alpha   90.00
_cell.angle_beta   90.00
_cell.angle_gamma   90.00
#
_symmetry.space_group_name_H-M   'P 1'
#
loop_
_entity.id
_entity.type
_entity.pdbx_description
1 polymer ?
#
loop_
_entity_poly.entity_id
_entity_poly.type
_entity_poly.pdbx_seq_one_letter_code
_entity_poly.pdbx_strand_id
1 'polypeptide(L)'
;MKRGILFLLLTTFWGVFVEAGNNKEVPVSNLRVPAYPLVTIDPYISAWSHTDKLYEDEVRHWTGTEHSLTGVLRVDGKCYRFMGKGEQALTSILKDARDEEWTAKYTNTMPYADWY
;
A
#
# COMPACT_ATOMS: atom_id res chain seq x y z
N MET A 1 -25.19 11.82 -69.76
CA MET A 1 -25.01 10.65 -68.87
C MET A 1 -23.52 10.47 -68.60
N LYS A 2 -23.00 10.73 -67.38
CA LYS A 2 -21.66 10.29 -66.88
C LYS A 2 -21.20 10.93 -65.55
N ARG A 3 -21.97 11.81 -64.91
CA ARG A 3 -21.58 12.45 -63.63
C ARG A 3 -22.16 11.79 -62.36
N GLY A 4 -23.12 10.88 -62.49
CA GLY A 4 -23.76 10.19 -61.35
C GLY A 4 -23.14 8.84 -60.95
N ILE A 5 -22.26 8.26 -61.79
CA ILE A 5 -21.67 6.93 -61.55
C ILE A 5 -20.40 7.01 -60.68
N LEU A 6 -19.73 8.17 -60.64
CA LEU A 6 -18.50 8.35 -59.87
C LEU A 6 -18.76 8.54 -58.36
N PHE A 7 -19.93 9.05 -57.97
CA PHE A 7 -20.31 9.20 -56.57
C PHE A 7 -20.82 7.90 -55.92
N LEU A 8 -21.20 6.91 -56.73
CA LEU A 8 -21.73 5.62 -56.26
C LEU A 8 -20.63 4.60 -55.90
N LEU A 9 -19.38 4.88 -56.27
CA LEU A 9 -18.21 4.05 -55.94
C LEU A 9 -17.45 4.50 -54.68
N LEU A 10 -17.74 5.70 -54.16
CA LEU A 10 -17.05 6.22 -52.97
C LEU A 10 -17.77 5.86 -51.66
N THR A 11 -19.07 5.58 -51.69
CA THR A 11 -19.85 5.18 -50.51
C THR A 11 -19.75 3.69 -50.19
N THR A 12 -19.33 2.85 -51.14
CA THR A 12 -19.12 1.42 -50.93
C THR A 12 -17.78 1.10 -50.25
N PHE A 13 -16.86 2.06 -50.16
CA PHE A 13 -15.54 1.85 -49.57
C PHE A 13 -15.42 2.23 -48.08
N TRP A 14 -16.49 2.74 -47.46
CA TRP A 14 -16.54 2.97 -46.00
C TRP A 14 -17.10 1.76 -45.22
N GLY A 15 -17.73 0.81 -45.91
CA GLY A 15 -18.56 -0.23 -45.27
C GLY A 15 -17.83 -1.52 -44.85
N VAL A 16 -16.53 -1.68 -45.09
CA VAL A 16 -15.85 -3.00 -44.95
C VAL A 16 -14.62 -2.97 -44.04
N PHE A 17 -14.62 -2.12 -43.02
CA PHE A 17 -13.74 -2.30 -41.87
C PHE A 17 -14.51 -2.06 -40.57
N VAL A 18 -15.54 -2.89 -40.34
CA VAL A 18 -15.91 -3.24 -38.97
C VAL A 18 -14.92 -4.31 -38.56
N GLU A 19 -13.84 -3.89 -37.93
CA GLU A 19 -12.98 -4.80 -37.18
C GLU A 19 -13.86 -5.47 -36.13
N ALA A 20 -14.18 -6.75 -36.33
CA ALA A 20 -14.79 -7.59 -35.32
C ALA A 20 -13.72 -7.79 -34.23
N GLY A 21 -13.52 -6.74 -33.42
CA GLY A 21 -12.78 -6.81 -32.18
C GLY A 21 -13.39 -7.95 -31.39
N ASN A 22 -12.57 -8.98 -31.15
CA ASN A 22 -12.91 -10.16 -30.39
C ASN A 22 -13.05 -9.72 -28.92
N ASN A 23 -14.13 -8.99 -28.61
CA ASN A 23 -14.52 -8.58 -27.28
C ASN A 23 -15.08 -9.82 -26.59
N LYS A 24 -14.19 -10.78 -26.30
CA LYS A 24 -14.49 -11.81 -25.32
C LYS A 24 -14.59 -11.08 -24.00
N GLU A 25 -15.81 -10.92 -23.50
CA GLU A 25 -16.04 -10.56 -22.11
C GLU A 25 -15.37 -11.64 -21.28
N VAL A 26 -14.17 -11.35 -20.77
CA VAL A 26 -13.49 -12.25 -19.84
C VAL A 26 -14.34 -12.21 -18.57
N PRO A 27 -14.94 -13.34 -18.14
CA PRO A 27 -15.71 -13.35 -16.91
C PRO A 27 -14.77 -12.94 -15.77
N VAL A 28 -15.02 -11.75 -15.22
CA VAL A 28 -14.25 -11.20 -14.11
C VAL A 28 -14.61 -12.02 -12.88
N SER A 29 -13.69 -12.85 -12.41
CA SER A 29 -13.86 -13.54 -11.14
C SER A 29 -13.51 -12.58 -10.00
N ASN A 30 -14.40 -12.47 -9.01
CA ASN A 30 -14.11 -11.73 -7.76
C ASN A 30 -13.23 -12.55 -6.80
N LEU A 31 -12.42 -13.48 -7.32
CA LEU A 31 -11.54 -14.31 -6.51
C LEU A 31 -10.31 -13.49 -6.10
N ARG A 32 -10.19 -13.24 -4.80
CA ARG A 32 -9.06 -12.57 -4.18
C ARG A 32 -8.12 -13.59 -3.55
N VAL A 33 -6.82 -13.41 -3.78
CA VAL A 33 -5.80 -14.16 -3.05
C VAL A 33 -5.68 -13.62 -1.62
N PRO A 34 -5.45 -14.46 -0.61
CA PRO A 34 -5.42 -14.03 0.79
C PRO A 34 -4.29 -13.04 1.09
N ALA A 35 -3.19 -13.08 0.32
CA ALA A 35 -2.06 -12.17 0.46
C ALA A 35 -1.32 -11.94 -0.87
N TYR A 36 -0.67 -10.78 -0.98
CA TYR A 36 0.15 -10.36 -2.12
C TYR A 36 1.61 -10.24 -1.70
N PRO A 37 2.57 -10.85 -2.44
CA PRO A 37 3.98 -10.73 -2.13
C PRO A 37 4.48 -9.31 -2.46
N LEU A 38 5.19 -8.70 -1.51
CA LEU A 38 5.84 -7.39 -1.68
C LEU A 38 7.35 -7.56 -1.85
N VAL A 39 7.96 -8.43 -1.06
CA VAL A 39 9.38 -8.79 -1.11
C VAL A 39 9.48 -10.30 -0.92
N THR A 40 10.17 -11.00 -1.83
CA THR A 40 10.38 -12.44 -1.76
C THR A 40 11.82 -12.77 -2.11
N ILE A 41 12.73 -12.49 -1.17
CA ILE A 41 14.16 -12.80 -1.34
C ILE A 41 14.39 -14.27 -0.99
N ASP A 42 13.98 -14.67 0.21
CA ASP A 42 14.07 -16.03 0.72
C ASP A 42 12.98 -16.28 1.79
N PRO A 43 12.81 -17.51 2.31
CA PRO A 43 11.78 -17.82 3.30
C PRO A 43 11.92 -17.11 4.65
N TYR A 44 13.06 -16.52 4.99
CA TYR A 44 13.25 -15.71 6.20
C TYR A 44 13.13 -14.22 5.89
N ILE A 45 13.40 -13.82 4.65
CA ILE A 45 13.30 -12.45 4.16
C ILE A 45 12.18 -12.38 3.11
N SER A 46 10.95 -12.44 3.61
CA SER A 46 9.75 -12.24 2.82
C SER A 46 8.79 -11.26 3.51
N ALA A 47 8.07 -10.49 2.70
CA ALA A 47 7.15 -9.45 3.14
C ALA A 47 5.89 -9.49 2.27
N TRP A 48 4.72 -9.49 2.89
CA TRP A 48 3.42 -9.76 2.27
C TRP A 48 2.35 -8.78 2.75
N SER A 49 1.48 -8.37 1.84
CA SER A 49 0.26 -7.59 2.13
C SER A 49 -0.95 -8.50 2.23
N HIS A 50 -1.74 -8.36 3.29
CA HIS A 50 -2.99 -9.10 3.47
C HIS A 50 -4.24 -8.26 3.18
N THR A 51 -4.05 -7.03 2.68
CA THR A 51 -5.11 -6.07 2.35
C THR A 51 -5.03 -5.64 0.88
N ASP A 52 -6.13 -5.09 0.38
CA ASP A 52 -6.19 -4.57 -1.00
C ASP A 52 -5.45 -3.24 -1.13
N LYS A 53 -5.49 -2.43 -0.09
CA LYS A 53 -4.70 -1.21 0.01
C LYS A 53 -3.54 -1.44 0.95
N LEU A 54 -2.36 -1.12 0.45
CA LEU A 54 -1.08 -1.37 1.11
C LEU A 54 -0.87 -0.57 2.41
N TYR A 55 -1.70 0.43 2.68
CA TYR A 55 -1.65 1.31 3.85
C TYR A 55 -2.69 0.98 4.94
N GLU A 56 -3.53 -0.04 4.73
CA GLU A 56 -4.60 -0.43 5.67
C GLU A 56 -4.09 -1.32 6.82
N ASP A 57 -3.02 -2.07 6.59
CA ASP A 57 -2.47 -3.03 7.55
C ASP A 57 -0.94 -3.04 7.51
N GLU A 58 -0.34 -3.70 8.50
CA GLU A 58 1.10 -3.91 8.54
C GLU A 58 1.56 -4.98 7.55
N VAL A 59 2.80 -4.83 7.10
CA VAL A 59 3.47 -5.84 6.30
C VAL A 59 3.81 -7.05 7.17
N ARG A 60 3.57 -8.25 6.63
CA ARG A 60 3.78 -9.52 7.35
C ARG A 60 4.81 -10.40 6.68
N HIS A 61 5.52 -11.16 7.49
CA HIS A 61 6.28 -12.32 7.02
C HIS A 61 5.32 -13.37 6.44
N TRP A 62 5.79 -14.30 5.59
CA TRP A 62 4.92 -15.35 5.01
C TRP A 62 4.26 -16.24 6.06
N THR A 63 4.81 -16.32 7.27
CA THR A 63 4.22 -17.03 8.42
C THR A 63 3.05 -16.27 9.06
N GLY A 64 2.74 -15.06 8.61
CA GLY A 64 1.72 -14.19 9.19
C GLY A 64 2.21 -13.32 10.37
N THR A 65 3.47 -13.45 10.79
CA THR A 65 4.04 -12.59 11.83
C THR A 65 4.21 -11.15 11.32
N GLU A 66 3.84 -10.17 12.13
CA GLU A 66 3.98 -8.75 11.77
C GLU A 66 5.44 -8.32 11.81
N HIS A 67 5.96 -7.95 10.64
CA HIS A 67 7.28 -7.39 10.45
C HIS A 67 7.06 -6.00 9.83
N SER A 68 6.69 -5.04 10.67
CA SER A 68 6.21 -3.73 10.23
C SER A 68 7.21 -3.03 9.31
N LEU A 69 6.68 -2.52 8.20
CA LEU A 69 7.45 -1.79 7.19
C LEU A 69 6.61 -0.62 6.69
N THR A 70 7.10 0.60 6.90
CA THR A 70 6.41 1.81 6.46
C THR A 70 7.02 2.35 5.18
N GLY A 71 6.18 2.51 4.15
CA GLY A 71 6.57 3.18 2.91
C GLY A 71 6.08 4.62 2.89
N VAL A 72 6.99 5.56 2.70
CA VAL A 72 6.69 6.99 2.57
C VAL A 72 7.27 7.52 1.26
N LEU A 73 6.45 8.26 0.52
CA LEU A 73 6.80 8.92 -0.73
C LEU A 73 6.75 10.44 -0.51
N ARG A 74 7.78 11.15 -0.96
CA ARG A 74 7.81 12.61 -0.91
C ARG A 74 7.47 13.17 -2.29
N VAL A 75 6.41 13.98 -2.37
CA VAL A 75 5.95 14.65 -3.59
C VAL A 75 5.85 16.14 -3.27
N ASP A 76 6.61 16.97 -3.98
CA ASP A 76 6.64 18.43 -3.82
C ASP A 76 6.87 18.90 -2.37
N GLY A 77 7.80 18.23 -1.68
CA GLY A 77 8.11 18.53 -0.28
C GLY A 77 7.11 17.96 0.74
N LYS A 78 5.98 17.41 0.30
CA LYS A 78 4.99 16.76 1.18
C LYS A 78 5.20 15.24 1.23
N CYS A 79 5.21 14.68 2.43
CA CYS A 79 5.32 13.25 2.65
C CYS A 79 3.94 12.58 2.65
N TYR A 80 3.81 11.48 1.91
CA TYR A 80 2.62 10.65 1.83
C TYR A 80 2.99 9.21 2.19
N ARG A 81 2.32 8.63 3.18
CA ARG A 81 2.45 7.21 3.50
C ARG A 81 1.64 6.40 2.49
N PHE A 82 2.28 5.43 1.85
CA PHE A 82 1.63 4.54 0.88
C PHE A 82 1.63 3.07 1.31
N MET A 83 2.43 2.70 2.32
CA MET A 83 2.56 1.32 2.82
C MET A 83 2.72 1.26 4.33
N GLY A 84 2.22 0.18 4.92
CA GLY A 84 2.26 -0.08 6.36
C GLY A 84 1.15 0.66 7.09
N LYS A 85 0.76 0.19 8.27
CA LYS A 85 -0.25 0.87 9.07
C LYS A 85 0.36 2.13 9.68
N GLY A 86 -0.43 3.19 9.77
CA GLY A 86 0.05 4.42 10.40
C GLY A 86 0.17 4.22 11.90
N GLU A 87 1.23 4.75 12.51
CA GLU A 87 1.30 4.82 13.96
C GLU A 87 0.11 5.61 14.49
N GLN A 88 -0.59 5.01 15.44
CA GLN A 88 -1.65 5.69 16.16
C GLN A 88 -0.97 6.70 17.09
N ALA A 89 -1.33 7.97 17.00
CA ALA A 89 -0.83 8.97 17.93
C ALA A 89 -1.28 8.61 19.34
N LEU A 90 -0.38 7.99 20.10
CA LEU A 90 -0.64 7.66 21.50
C LEU A 90 -0.66 8.97 22.27
N THR A 91 -1.83 9.29 22.80
CA THR A 91 -1.95 10.41 23.75
C THR A 91 -1.65 9.87 25.13
N SER A 92 -0.70 10.51 25.81
CA SER A 92 -0.42 10.13 27.19
C SER A 92 -1.63 10.45 28.06
N ILE A 93 -2.08 9.47 28.85
CA ILE A 93 -3.21 9.66 29.79
C ILE A 93 -2.77 10.57 30.95
N LEU A 94 -1.52 10.42 31.38
CA LEU A 94 -0.89 11.26 32.39
C LEU A 94 0.29 11.97 31.76
N LYS A 95 0.52 13.22 32.16
CA LYS A 95 1.67 13.99 31.68
C LYS A 95 2.95 13.27 32.10
N ASP A 96 3.83 13.02 31.15
CA ASP A 96 5.14 12.42 31.37
C ASP A 96 6.20 13.53 31.50
N ALA A 97 7.44 13.16 31.80
CA ALA A 97 8.60 14.06 31.84
C ALA A 97 8.84 14.84 30.52
N ARG A 98 8.21 14.40 29.43
CA ARG A 98 8.23 15.07 28.12
C ARG A 98 7.21 16.21 28.03
N ASP A 99 6.15 16.16 28.83
CA ASP A 99 5.06 17.12 28.80
C ASP A 99 5.23 18.19 29.90
N GLU A 100 5.66 17.77 31.09
CA GLU A 100 5.88 18.65 32.24
C GLU A 100 7.17 18.34 32.99
N GLU A 101 7.74 19.37 33.59
CA GLU A 101 8.83 19.21 34.54
C GLU A 101 8.31 18.46 35.78
N TRP A 102 8.87 17.28 36.03
CA TRP A 102 8.43 16.42 37.12
C TRP A 102 9.50 16.38 38.21
N THR A 103 9.07 16.43 39.47
CA THR A 103 9.99 16.32 40.62
C THR A 103 10.05 14.87 41.09
N ALA A 104 11.18 14.22 40.84
CA ALA A 104 11.48 12.89 41.33
C ALA A 104 12.14 12.94 42.72
N LYS A 105 11.85 11.96 43.58
CA LYS A 105 12.75 11.66 44.70
C LYS A 105 13.91 10.83 44.17
N TYR A 106 15.10 11.40 44.14
CA TYR A 106 16.33 10.70 43.78
C TYR A 106 17.31 10.73 44.96
N THR A 107 18.16 9.71 45.05
CA THR A 107 19.29 9.72 45.97
C THR A 107 20.58 9.47 45.21
N ASN A 108 21.62 10.20 45.57
CA ASN A 108 22.99 9.98 45.08
C ASN A 108 23.83 9.21 46.10
N THR A 109 23.23 8.77 47.21
CA THR A 109 23.92 7.87 48.14
C THR A 109 24.01 6.49 47.53
N MET A 110 25.22 5.92 47.55
CA MET A 110 25.46 4.54 47.16
C MET A 110 24.54 3.63 48.00
N PRO A 111 23.72 2.77 47.37
CA PRO A 111 22.96 1.76 48.09
C PRO A 111 23.91 0.79 48.82
N TYR A 112 23.38 0.02 49.76
CA TYR A 112 24.18 -0.90 50.57
C TYR A 112 24.97 -1.88 49.68
N ALA A 113 26.12 -2.35 50.17
CA ALA A 113 27.09 -3.13 49.39
C ALA A 113 26.49 -4.40 48.73
N ASP A 114 25.37 -4.89 49.24
CA ASP A 114 24.69 -6.11 48.80
C ASP A 114 23.46 -5.84 47.91
N TRP A 115 23.39 -4.68 47.25
CA TRP A 115 22.34 -4.39 46.28
C TRP A 115 22.67 -5.06 44.93
N TYR A 116 22.22 -6.29 44.74
CA TYR A 116 22.23 -7.02 43.47
C TYR A 116 21.13 -8.08 43.46
#